data_AF-A0A1Y3PJX0-F1
#
_entry.id   AF-A0A1Y3PJX0-F1
#
_cell.length_a   1.000
_cell.length_b   1.000
_cell.length_c   1.000
_cell.angle_alpha   90.00
_cell.angle_beta   90.00
_cell.angle_gamma   90.00
#
_symmetry.space_group_name_H-M   'P 1'
#
loop_
_entity.id
_entity.type
_entity.pdbx_description
1 polymer ?
#
loop_
_entity_poly.entity_id
_entity_poly.type
_entity_poly.pdbx_seq_one_letter_code
_entity_poly.pdbx_strand_id
1 'polypeptide(L)'
;MNCGWNRFADEFTIICRCEEVTRGEIETAISQGACTPDDIKRITRCGMGPCQSKTCRMPVMAIIAEFIGRPLSQVASPKARFPLFPVHLEVLATMPNRQNAEVIDILLHAIDNREQTGE
;
A
#
# COMPACT_ATOMS: atom_id res chain seq x y z
N MET A 1 3.93 -1.92 -24.57
CA MET A 1 5.39 -2.04 -24.45
C MET A 1 5.70 -3.05 -23.34
N ASN A 2 5.90 -4.32 -23.68
CA ASN A 2 6.43 -5.28 -22.72
C ASN A 2 7.93 -5.04 -22.63
N CYS A 3 8.35 -4.40 -21.53
CA CYS A 3 9.75 -4.23 -21.21
C CYS A 3 10.40 -5.63 -21.09
N GLY A 4 11.39 -5.90 -21.93
CA GLY A 4 12.03 -7.22 -22.08
C GLY A 4 13.02 -7.57 -20.98
N TRP A 5 12.79 -7.15 -19.73
CA TRP A 5 13.63 -7.53 -18.58
C TRP A 5 13.26 -8.94 -18.06
N ASN A 6 11.99 -9.37 -18.25
CA ASN A 6 11.50 -10.63 -17.71
C ASN A 6 12.21 -11.88 -18.31
N ARG A 7 12.73 -11.78 -19.54
CA ARG A 7 13.52 -12.87 -20.17
C ARG A 7 14.90 -13.11 -19.53
N PHE A 8 15.37 -12.19 -18.70
CA PHE A 8 16.66 -12.31 -18.00
C PHE A 8 16.49 -12.66 -16.52
N ALA A 9 15.27 -12.61 -16.01
CA ALA A 9 14.98 -12.94 -14.61
C ALA A 9 14.79 -14.47 -14.49
N ASP A 10 15.66 -15.10 -13.71
CA ASP A 10 15.55 -16.50 -13.31
C ASP A 10 14.60 -16.69 -12.11
N GLU A 11 14.39 -17.93 -11.68
CA GLU A 11 13.52 -18.28 -10.54
C GLU A 11 13.99 -17.68 -9.21
N PHE A 12 15.31 -17.49 -9.04
CA PHE A 12 15.93 -16.97 -7.81
C PHE A 12 15.99 -15.43 -7.79
N THR A 13 15.62 -14.79 -8.91
CA THR A 13 15.68 -13.34 -9.03
C THR A 13 14.73 -12.69 -8.03
N ILE A 14 15.28 -11.86 -7.15
CA ILE A 14 14.51 -11.13 -6.14
C ILE A 14 13.66 -10.06 -6.81
N ILE A 15 12.34 -10.24 -6.75
CA ILE A 15 11.37 -9.27 -7.24
C ILE A 15 11.00 -8.27 -6.15
N CYS A 16 10.83 -8.73 -4.89
CA CYS A 16 10.57 -7.86 -3.76
C CYS A 16 11.76 -7.79 -2.82
N ARG A 17 12.56 -6.72 -2.91
CA ARG A 17 13.70 -6.51 -2.00
C ARG A 17 13.30 -6.43 -0.52
N CYS A 18 12.14 -5.86 -0.22
CA CYS A 18 11.74 -5.55 1.16
C CYS A 18 11.32 -6.81 1.94
N GLU A 19 10.79 -7.81 1.25
CA GLU A 19 10.30 -9.08 1.85
C GLU A 19 11.06 -10.28 1.28
N GLU A 20 12.15 -10.03 0.55
CA GLU A 20 13.04 -11.02 -0.07
C GLU A 20 12.36 -12.05 -0.98
N VAL A 21 11.22 -11.69 -1.58
CA VAL A 21 10.42 -12.58 -2.43
C VAL A 21 11.04 -12.70 -3.83
N THR A 22 11.24 -13.93 -4.26
CA THR A 22 11.78 -14.33 -5.56
C THR A 22 10.71 -14.45 -6.64
N ARG A 23 11.14 -14.54 -7.90
CA ARG A 23 10.26 -14.80 -9.04
C ARG A 23 9.57 -16.17 -8.92
N GLY A 24 10.32 -17.21 -8.54
CA GLY A 24 9.80 -18.57 -8.42
C GLY A 24 8.68 -18.69 -7.37
N GLU A 25 8.78 -17.97 -6.26
CA GLU A 25 7.70 -17.90 -5.26
C GLU A 25 6.43 -17.24 -5.81
N ILE A 26 6.58 -16.20 -6.63
CA ILE A 26 5.44 -15.54 -7.29
C ILE A 26 4.79 -16.48 -8.30
N GLU A 27 5.59 -17.16 -9.12
CA GLU A 27 5.08 -18.14 -10.10
C GLU A 27 4.40 -19.33 -9.41
N THR A 28 4.93 -19.77 -8.26
CA THR A 28 4.31 -20.79 -7.41
C THR A 28 2.96 -20.31 -6.86
N ALA A 29 2.86 -19.06 -6.41
CA ALA A 29 1.58 -18.51 -5.97
C ALA A 29 0.56 -18.42 -7.12
N ILE A 30 1.00 -18.06 -8.34
CA ILE A 30 0.13 -18.00 -9.51
C ILE A 30 -0.35 -19.41 -9.91
N SER A 31 0.53 -20.43 -9.86
CA SER A 31 0.13 -21.81 -10.15
C SER A 31 -0.87 -22.38 -9.14
N GLN A 32 -0.88 -21.86 -7.91
CA GLN A 32 -1.89 -22.15 -6.88
C GLN A 32 -3.22 -21.40 -7.08
N GLY A 33 -3.33 -20.54 -8.10
CA GLY A 33 -4.55 -19.82 -8.48
C GLY A 33 -4.55 -18.33 -8.19
N ALA A 34 -3.44 -17.74 -7.74
CA ALA A 34 -3.35 -16.30 -7.53
C ALA A 34 -3.38 -15.54 -8.87
N CYS A 35 -4.47 -14.80 -9.12
CA CYS A 35 -4.66 -14.07 -10.39
C CYS A 35 -4.46 -12.56 -10.26
N THR A 36 -4.39 -12.03 -9.02
CA THR A 36 -4.28 -10.59 -8.78
C THR A 36 -3.06 -10.24 -7.90
N PRO A 37 -2.54 -9.01 -8.00
CA PRO A 37 -1.46 -8.57 -7.11
C PRO A 37 -1.84 -8.62 -5.63
N ASP A 38 -3.12 -8.45 -5.29
CA ASP A 38 -3.60 -8.55 -3.91
C ASP A 38 -3.55 -10.01 -3.41
N ASP A 39 -3.77 -11.00 -4.28
CA ASP A 39 -3.65 -12.41 -3.92
C ASP A 39 -2.19 -12.79 -3.67
N ILE A 40 -1.28 -12.38 -4.56
CA ILE A 40 0.15 -12.57 -4.38
C ILE A 40 0.62 -11.89 -3.09
N LYS A 41 0.18 -10.65 -2.84
CA LYS A 41 0.48 -9.92 -1.60
C LYS A 41 0.03 -10.69 -0.36
N ARG A 42 -1.14 -11.34 -0.38
CA ARG A 42 -1.64 -12.14 0.75
C ARG A 42 -0.83 -13.41 0.97
N ILE A 43 -0.41 -14.08 -0.10
CA ILE A 43 0.28 -15.37 -0.04
C ILE A 43 1.77 -15.19 0.29
N THR A 44 2.48 -14.35 -0.47
CA THR A 44 3.95 -14.23 -0.41
C THR A 44 4.43 -13.03 0.38
N ARG A 45 3.52 -12.17 0.87
CA ARG A 45 3.82 -10.88 1.47
C ARG A 45 4.47 -9.85 0.54
N CYS A 46 4.66 -10.17 -0.74
CA CYS A 46 5.28 -9.27 -1.70
C CYS A 46 4.58 -7.90 -1.70
N GLY A 47 5.35 -6.85 -1.43
CA GLY A 47 4.87 -5.48 -1.42
C GLY A 47 4.31 -4.98 -0.08
N MET A 48 4.40 -5.78 0.99
CA MET A 48 4.02 -5.38 2.36
C MET A 48 5.11 -4.65 3.14
N GLY A 49 6.35 -4.65 2.65
CA GLY A 49 7.46 -3.97 3.33
C GLY A 49 7.33 -2.43 3.36
N PRO A 50 8.31 -1.72 3.95
CA PRO A 50 8.27 -0.26 4.11
C PRO A 50 8.17 0.50 2.78
N CYS A 51 8.61 -0.13 1.69
CA CYS A 51 8.49 0.38 0.34
C CYS A 51 7.06 0.39 -0.22
N GLN A 52 6.10 -0.32 0.40
CA GLN A 52 4.68 -0.38 0.00
C GLN A 52 4.49 -0.62 -1.51
N SER A 53 5.16 -1.64 -2.04
CA SER A 53 5.09 -2.04 -3.46
C SER A 53 5.61 -1.01 -4.49
N LYS A 54 6.28 0.08 -4.07
CA LYS A 54 6.76 1.13 -5.00
C LYS A 54 7.71 0.59 -6.09
N THR A 55 8.52 -0.40 -5.75
CA THR A 55 9.49 -1.02 -6.66
C THR A 55 8.94 -2.29 -7.32
N CYS A 56 8.33 -3.19 -6.55
CA CYS A 56 7.92 -4.50 -7.04
C CYS A 56 6.53 -4.55 -7.72
N ARG A 57 5.71 -3.49 -7.64
CA ARG A 57 4.35 -3.49 -8.23
C ARG A 57 4.34 -3.80 -9.73
N MET A 58 5.11 -3.04 -10.51
CA MET A 58 5.16 -3.21 -11.97
C MET A 58 5.76 -4.58 -12.36
N PRO A 59 6.88 -5.01 -11.74
CA PRO A 59 7.38 -6.37 -11.86
C PRO A 59 6.34 -7.47 -11.68
N VAL A 60 5.64 -7.45 -10.55
CA VAL A 60 4.63 -8.46 -10.19
C VAL A 60 3.49 -8.46 -11.20
N MET A 61 2.97 -7.28 -11.57
CA MET A 61 1.90 -7.19 -12.57
C MET A 61 2.34 -7.71 -13.94
N ALA A 62 3.61 -7.50 -14.34
CA ALA A 62 4.15 -8.02 -15.58
C ALA A 62 4.26 -9.55 -15.56
N ILE A 63 4.71 -10.14 -14.45
CA ILE A 63 4.80 -11.60 -14.28
C ILE A 63 3.40 -12.23 -14.34
N ILE A 64 2.41 -11.64 -13.67
CA ILE A 64 1.01 -12.09 -13.74
C ILE A 64 0.47 -12.01 -15.18
N ALA A 65 0.70 -10.89 -15.87
CA ALA A 65 0.24 -10.68 -17.23
C ALA A 65 0.81 -11.75 -18.19
N GLU A 66 2.10 -12.05 -18.05
CA GLU A 66 2.78 -13.08 -18.82
C GLU A 66 2.21 -14.47 -18.54
N PHE A 67 2.04 -14.84 -17.27
CA PHE A 67 1.57 -16.17 -16.89
C PHE A 67 0.10 -16.42 -17.27
N ILE A 68 -0.77 -15.42 -17.16
CA ILE A 68 -2.19 -15.51 -17.52
C ILE A 68 -2.40 -15.31 -19.03
N GLY A 69 -1.39 -14.82 -19.76
CA GLY A 69 -1.49 -14.52 -21.18
C GLY A 69 -2.41 -13.34 -21.51
N ARG A 70 -2.56 -12.39 -20.58
CA ARG A 70 -3.40 -11.19 -20.74
C ARG A 70 -2.54 -9.93 -20.86
N PRO A 71 -2.99 -8.89 -21.59
CA PRO A 71 -2.28 -7.62 -21.60
C PRO A 71 -2.24 -7.01 -20.20
N LEU A 72 -1.15 -6.31 -19.88
CA LEU A 72 -0.94 -5.67 -18.57
C LEU A 72 -2.10 -4.75 -18.15
N SER A 73 -2.78 -4.13 -19.12
CA SER A 73 -3.96 -3.28 -18.89
C SER A 73 -5.15 -4.00 -18.26
N GLN A 74 -5.21 -5.33 -18.36
CA GLN A 74 -6.27 -6.15 -17.78
C GLN A 74 -5.90 -6.72 -16.40
N VAL A 75 -4.65 -6.53 -15.94
CA VAL A 75 -4.22 -6.95 -14.60
C VAL A 75 -4.63 -5.87 -13.60
N ALA A 76 -5.32 -6.27 -12.53
CA ALA A 76 -5.73 -5.35 -11.47
C ALA A 76 -4.52 -4.64 -10.87
N SER A 77 -4.62 -3.33 -10.62
CA SER A 77 -3.59 -2.58 -9.92
C SER A 77 -3.80 -2.64 -8.41
N PRO A 78 -2.74 -2.80 -7.58
CA PRO A 78 -2.87 -2.75 -6.14
C PRO A 78 -3.30 -1.35 -5.68
N LYS A 79 -4.15 -1.30 -4.65
CA LYS A 79 -4.73 -0.05 -4.15
C LYS A 79 -3.75 0.66 -3.22
N ALA A 80 -3.47 1.93 -3.51
CA ALA A 80 -2.77 2.79 -2.56
C ALA A 80 -3.71 3.09 -1.37
N ARG A 81 -3.15 3.03 -0.16
CA ARG A 81 -3.86 3.37 1.08
C ARG A 81 -3.09 4.48 1.77
N PHE A 82 -3.83 5.38 2.41
CA PHE A 82 -3.21 6.39 3.27
C PHE A 82 -2.67 5.71 4.53
N PRO A 83 -1.48 6.12 5.05
CA PRO A 83 -0.57 7.13 4.54
C PRO A 83 0.38 6.59 3.44
N LEU A 84 0.71 7.41 2.43
CA LEU A 84 1.56 7.02 1.29
C LEU A 84 3.03 6.76 1.65
N PHE A 85 3.44 7.28 2.80
CA PHE A 85 4.76 7.12 3.39
C PHE A 85 4.58 6.82 4.88
N PRO A 86 5.50 6.06 5.49
CA PRO A 86 5.51 5.91 6.94
C PRO A 86 5.56 7.30 7.60
N VAL A 87 4.64 7.54 8.51
CA VAL A 87 4.58 8.75 9.33
C VAL A 87 4.69 8.34 10.79
N HIS A 88 5.41 9.16 11.58
CA HIS A 88 5.49 8.93 13.01
C HIS A 88 4.11 9.05 13.64
N LEU A 89 3.83 8.16 14.60
CA LEU A 89 2.54 8.15 15.29
C LEU A 89 2.29 9.46 16.03
N GLU A 90 3.34 10.06 16.61
CA GLU A 90 3.29 11.38 17.25
C GLU A 90 2.74 12.45 16.32
N VAL A 91 3.19 12.48 15.06
CA VAL A 91 2.71 13.46 14.10
C VAL A 91 1.21 13.31 13.91
N LEU A 92 0.70 12.08 13.75
CA LEU A 92 -0.73 11.82 13.64
C LEU A 92 -1.52 12.16 14.91
N ALA A 93 -0.93 11.97 16.08
CA ALA A 93 -1.56 12.29 17.37
C ALA A 93 -1.66 13.80 17.61
N THR A 94 -0.66 14.57 17.16
CA THR A 94 -0.57 16.02 17.37
C THR A 94 -1.14 16.82 16.19
N MET A 95 -1.57 16.17 15.09
CA MET A 95 -2.20 16.88 13.98
C MET A 95 -3.50 17.57 14.46
N PRO A 96 -3.65 18.89 14.28
CA PRO A 96 -4.87 19.58 14.65
C PRO A 96 -6.04 19.04 13.83
N ASN A 97 -7.05 18.52 14.54
CA ASN A 97 -8.24 17.94 13.91
C ASN A 97 -9.10 19.08 13.32
N ARG A 98 -8.95 19.35 12.02
CA ARG A 98 -9.68 20.42 11.32
C ARG A 98 -11.20 20.31 11.42
N GLN A 99 -11.76 19.14 11.75
CA GLN A 99 -13.21 18.95 11.85
C GLN A 99 -13.80 19.35 13.21
N ASN A 100 -12.97 19.54 14.24
CA ASN A 100 -13.43 19.87 15.60
C ASN A 100 -12.91 21.20 16.15
N ALA A 101 -11.97 21.88 15.48
CA ALA A 101 -11.38 23.12 16.00
C ALA A 101 -12.43 24.21 16.23
N GLU A 102 -13.35 24.42 15.29
CA GLU A 102 -14.40 25.45 15.44
C GLU A 102 -15.42 25.09 16.55
N VAL A 103 -15.81 23.83 16.66
CA VAL A 103 -16.81 23.40 17.67
C VAL A 103 -16.20 23.37 19.07
N ILE A 104 -14.93 22.98 19.21
CA ILE A 104 -14.21 22.97 20.48
C ILE A 104 -13.90 24.40 20.93
N ASP A 105 -13.48 25.31 20.05
CA ASP A 105 -13.28 26.72 20.40
C ASP A 105 -14.61 27.38 20.81
N ILE A 106 -15.71 27.10 20.09
CA ILE A 106 -17.04 27.59 20.47
C ILE A 106 -17.46 27.01 21.82
N LEU A 107 -17.24 25.72 22.08
CA LEU A 107 -17.58 25.10 23.37
C LEU A 107 -16.72 25.63 24.51
N LEU A 108 -15.41 25.80 24.31
CA LEU A 108 -14.49 26.33 25.32
C LEU A 108 -14.82 27.78 25.64
N HIS A 109 -15.04 28.63 24.62
CA HIS A 109 -15.52 29.99 24.85
C HIS A 109 -16.91 30.02 25.51
N ALA A 110 -17.81 29.10 25.18
CA ALA A 110 -19.12 29.01 25.85
C ALA A 110 -19.02 28.53 27.31
N ILE A 111 -18.02 27.71 27.65
CA ILE A 111 -17.74 27.29 29.03
C ILE A 111 -17.10 28.47 29.81
N ASP A 112 -16.11 29.15 29.24
CA ASP A 112 -15.46 30.31 29.86
C ASP A 112 -16.44 31.47 30.13
N ASN A 113 -17.40 31.71 29.22
CA ASN A 113 -18.43 32.75 29.40
C ASN A 113 -19.51 32.35 30.44
N ARG A 114 -19.72 31.05 30.69
CA ARG A 114 -20.61 30.57 31.76
C ARG A 114 -20.00 30.75 33.14
N GLU A 115 -18.68 30.66 33.28
CA GLU A 115 -17.99 30.95 34.55
C GLU A 115 -17.99 32.45 34.90
N GLN A 116 -18.03 33.34 33.91
CA GLN A 116 -18.07 34.80 34.14
C GLN A 116 -19.48 35.36 34.39
N THR A 117 -20.54 34.60 34.11
CA THR A 117 -21.94 35.05 34.23
C THR A 117 -22.73 34.23 35.25
N GLY A 118 -22.23 34.18 36.50
CA GLY A 118 -23.05 34.10 37.71
C GLY A 118 -23.39 32.71 38.28
N GLU A 119 -22.62 32.30 39.28
CA GLU A 119 -23.07 32.25 40.69
C GLU A 119 -21.91 32.58 41.64
#